data_AF-A0A831P6M8-F1
#
_entry.id   AF-A0A831P6M8-F1
#
_cell.length_a   1.000
_cell.length_b   1.000
_cell.length_c   1.000
_cell.angle_alpha   90.00
_cell.angle_beta   90.00
_cell.angle_gamma   90.00
#
_symmetry.space_group_name_H-M   'P 1'
#
loop_
_entity.id
_entity.type
_entity.pdbx_description
1 polymer ?
#
loop_
_entity_poly.entity_id
_entity_poly.type
_entity_poly.pdbx_seq_one_letter_code
_entity_poly.pdbx_strand_id
1 'polypeptide(L)'
;MACLVMVFSCAPIKTRQGAVRIPEKKIRELSAQLDFQSRGVKSFITTGRMVISNTTQRIPATFLCVATREPFRLKAEVIHTWGFPLVNILVNGEHVTIDDLYHKRRYHGQLGIHG
;
A
#
# COMPACT_ATOMS: atom_id res chain seq x y z
N MET A 1 -38.26 -18.56 55.19
CA MET A 1 -38.04 -17.80 53.94
C MET A 1 -36.57 -17.46 53.87
N ALA A 2 -35.78 -18.16 53.04
CA ALA A 2 -34.50 -17.73 52.46
C ALA A 2 -33.84 -18.94 51.77
N CYS A 3 -34.17 -19.17 50.49
CA CYS A 3 -33.35 -20.00 49.61
C CYS A 3 -32.27 -19.09 49.00
N LEU A 4 -31.02 -19.22 49.46
CA LEU A 4 -29.88 -18.62 48.79
C LEU A 4 -29.54 -19.48 47.55
N VAL A 5 -29.86 -18.98 46.36
CA VAL A 5 -29.43 -19.57 45.09
C VAL A 5 -28.05 -19.01 44.78
N MET A 6 -27.00 -19.81 45.00
CA MET A 6 -25.66 -19.52 44.49
C MET A 6 -25.60 -19.84 43.00
N VAL A 7 -25.52 -18.81 42.16
CA VAL A 7 -25.36 -18.95 40.72
C VAL A 7 -23.86 -19.12 40.42
N PHE A 8 -23.41 -20.37 40.28
CA PHE A 8 -22.08 -20.69 39.76
C PHE A 8 -22.09 -20.55 38.24
N SER A 9 -21.67 -19.38 37.74
CA SER A 9 -21.36 -19.20 36.33
C SER A 9 -19.98 -19.79 36.03
N CYS A 10 -19.93 -21.07 35.65
CA CYS A 10 -18.75 -21.70 35.06
C CYS A 10 -18.65 -21.32 33.58
N ALA A 11 -18.22 -20.09 33.28
CA ALA A 11 -17.80 -19.74 31.93
C ALA A 11 -16.36 -20.26 31.73
N PRO A 12 -16.10 -21.22 30.81
CA PRO A 12 -14.75 -21.69 30.58
C PRO A 12 -13.90 -20.56 30.00
N ILE A 13 -12.87 -20.14 30.73
CA ILE A 13 -11.81 -19.27 30.20
C ILE A 13 -11.16 -20.03 29.04
N LYS A 14 -11.44 -19.59 27.81
CA LYS A 14 -10.68 -20.02 26.63
C LYS A 14 -9.28 -19.41 26.77
N THR A 15 -8.30 -20.26 27.09
CA THR A 15 -6.90 -19.87 26.97
C THR A 15 -6.68 -19.41 25.54
N ARG A 16 -6.13 -18.21 25.37
CA ARG A 16 -5.76 -17.66 24.06
C ARG A 16 -4.84 -18.70 23.42
N GLN A 17 -5.30 -19.39 22.37
CA GLN A 17 -4.46 -20.32 21.62
C GLN A 17 -3.17 -19.58 21.28
N GLY A 18 -2.04 -20.12 21.74
CA GLY A 18 -0.73 -19.57 21.43
C GLY A 18 -0.61 -19.39 19.92
N ALA A 19 -0.03 -18.28 19.48
CA ALA A 19 0.11 -17.97 18.06
C ALA A 19 0.68 -19.20 17.34
N VAL A 20 -0.11 -19.79 16.44
CA VAL A 20 0.33 -20.94 15.65
C VAL A 20 1.52 -20.48 14.81
N ARG A 21 2.72 -20.98 15.14
CA ARG A 21 3.92 -20.65 14.38
C ARG A 21 3.78 -21.26 12.98
N ILE A 22 3.73 -20.40 11.96
CA ILE A 22 3.66 -20.85 10.58
C ILE A 22 4.99 -21.56 10.25
N PRO A 23 4.98 -22.81 9.76
CA PRO A 23 6.19 -23.51 9.39
C PRO A 23 6.95 -22.76 8.27
N GLU A 24 8.26 -22.63 8.38
CA GLU A 24 9.08 -21.89 7.40
C GLU A 24 8.92 -22.44 5.97
N LYS A 25 8.76 -23.75 5.82
CA LYS A 25 8.49 -24.39 4.52
C LYS A 25 7.25 -23.80 3.85
N LYS A 26 6.18 -23.60 4.63
CA LYS A 26 4.92 -23.02 4.16
C LYS A 26 5.08 -21.55 3.78
N ILE A 27 5.90 -20.80 4.53
CA ILE A 27 6.25 -19.40 4.18
C ILE A 27 6.96 -19.38 2.83
N ARG A 28 7.99 -20.21 2.63
CA ARG A 28 8.75 -20.28 1.37
C ARG A 28 7.88 -20.64 0.18
N GLU A 29 7.00 -21.63 0.34
CA GLU A 29 6.05 -22.04 -0.72
C GLU A 29 5.11 -20.89 -1.11
N LEU A 30 4.53 -20.19 -0.14
CA LEU A 30 3.65 -19.05 -0.40
C LEU A 30 4.40 -17.89 -1.06
N SER A 31 5.61 -17.58 -0.59
CA SER A 31 6.44 -16.54 -1.22
C SER A 31 6.79 -16.90 -2.67
N ALA A 32 7.18 -18.15 -2.95
CA ALA A 32 7.48 -18.60 -4.30
C ALA A 32 6.27 -18.51 -5.24
N GLN A 33 5.06 -18.79 -4.74
CA GLN A 33 3.82 -18.62 -5.49
C GLN A 33 3.53 -17.16 -5.80
N LEU A 34 3.73 -16.25 -4.84
CA LEU A 34 3.58 -14.81 -5.05
C LEU A 34 4.58 -14.28 -6.07
N ASP A 35 5.83 -14.73 -6.00
CA ASP A 35 6.87 -14.36 -6.97
C ASP A 35 6.52 -14.84 -8.38
N PHE A 36 6.06 -16.09 -8.50
CA PHE A 36 5.64 -16.64 -9.78
C PHE A 36 4.48 -15.84 -10.40
N GLN A 37 3.46 -15.52 -9.60
CA GLN A 37 2.34 -14.69 -10.04
C GLN A 37 2.79 -13.26 -10.41
N SER A 38 3.64 -12.66 -9.58
CA SER A 38 4.18 -11.32 -9.82
C SER A 38 4.94 -11.24 -11.14
N ARG A 39 5.73 -12.26 -11.49
CA ARG A 39 6.48 -12.31 -12.77
C ARG A 39 5.59 -12.25 -14.00
N GLY A 40 4.36 -12.77 -13.93
CA GLY A 40 3.39 -12.72 -15.02
C GLY A 40 2.76 -11.34 -15.26
N VAL A 41 2.82 -10.43 -14.28
CA VAL A 41 2.21 -9.10 -14.39
C VAL A 41 3.06 -8.20 -15.30
N LYS A 42 2.52 -7.89 -16.48
CA LYS A 42 3.13 -6.95 -17.45
C LYS A 42 2.72 -5.50 -17.22
N SER A 43 1.52 -5.28 -16.71
CA SER A 43 1.00 -3.96 -16.37
C SER A 43 0.14 -4.03 -15.12
N PHE A 44 0.13 -2.96 -14.33
CA PHE A 44 -0.79 -2.84 -13.21
C PHE A 44 -1.41 -1.45 -13.16
N ILE A 45 -2.61 -1.40 -12.59
CA ILE A 45 -3.29 -0.17 -12.19
C ILE A 45 -3.62 -0.30 -10.71
N THR A 46 -3.36 0.75 -9.95
CA THR A 46 -3.71 0.84 -8.54
C THR A 46 -4.21 2.22 -8.22
N THR A 47 -5.14 2.30 -7.27
CA THR A 47 -5.70 3.55 -6.79
C THR A 47 -6.00 3.43 -5.31
N GLY A 48 -6.05 4.55 -4.62
CA GLY A 48 -6.42 4.58 -3.22
C GLY A 48 -6.44 5.97 -2.63
N ARG A 49 -6.60 6.02 -1.32
CA ARG A 49 -6.57 7.25 -0.53
C ARG A 49 -5.27 7.31 0.26
N MET A 50 -4.73 8.50 0.42
CA MET A 50 -3.53 8.77 1.20
C MET A 50 -3.65 10.11 1.92
N VAL A 51 -2.75 10.35 2.88
CA VAL A 51 -2.60 11.64 3.53
C VAL A 51 -1.16 12.08 3.32
N ILE A 52 -0.96 13.20 2.64
CA ILE A 52 0.34 13.84 2.50
C ILE A 52 0.52 14.71 3.73
N SER A 53 1.57 14.50 4.51
CA SER A 53 1.81 15.28 5.72
C SER A 53 3.21 15.85 5.77
N ASN A 54 3.30 17.12 6.18
CA ASN A 54 4.54 17.74 6.66
C ASN A 54 4.33 18.19 8.13
N THR A 55 5.25 18.98 8.68
CA THR A 55 5.16 19.48 10.07
C THR A 55 3.96 20.39 10.32
N THR A 56 3.41 21.03 9.29
CA THR A 56 2.38 22.08 9.43
C THR A 56 1.03 21.71 8.82
N GLN A 57 0.98 20.69 7.97
CA GLN A 57 -0.17 20.40 7.13
C GLN A 57 -0.37 18.89 6.96
N ARG A 58 -1.64 18.49 6.90
CA ARG A 58 -2.09 17.15 6.48
C ARG A 58 -3.09 17.32 5.35
N ILE A 59 -2.76 16.81 4.17
CA ILE A 59 -3.54 16.96 2.96
C ILE A 59 -4.12 15.58 2.59
N PRO A 60 -5.43 15.37 2.78
CA PRO A 60 -6.07 14.15 2.29
C PRO A 60 -6.10 14.17 0.76
N ALA A 61 -5.66 13.08 0.15
CA ALA A 61 -5.56 12.93 -1.29
C ALA A 61 -5.99 11.53 -1.75
N THR A 62 -6.32 11.43 -3.02
CA THR A 62 -6.44 10.18 -3.76
C THR A 62 -5.25 10.04 -4.68
N PHE A 63 -4.78 8.82 -4.90
CA PHE A 63 -3.75 8.54 -5.89
C PHE A 63 -4.26 7.55 -6.93
N LEU A 64 -3.74 7.68 -8.14
CA LEU A 64 -3.86 6.71 -9.23
C LEU A 64 -2.45 6.42 -9.72
N CYS A 65 -2.12 5.16 -9.93
CA CYS A 65 -0.86 4.74 -10.53
C CYS A 65 -1.13 3.67 -11.58
N VAL A 66 -0.58 3.87 -12.76
CA VAL A 66 -0.61 2.93 -13.87
C VAL A 66 0.83 2.69 -14.30
N ALA A 67 1.23 1.43 -14.43
CA ALA A 67 2.59 1.10 -14.81
C ALA A 67 2.67 -0.12 -15.73
N THR A 68 3.72 -0.17 -16.54
CA THR A 68 4.16 -1.32 -17.33
C THR A 68 5.56 -1.73 -16.89
N ARG A 69 5.83 -3.04 -16.82
CA ARG A 69 7.14 -3.56 -16.41
C ARG A 69 8.15 -3.55 -17.55
N GLU A 70 7.73 -3.88 -18.76
CA GLU A 70 8.58 -3.99 -19.96
C GLU A 70 7.89 -3.33 -21.17
N PRO A 71 8.38 -2.17 -21.66
CA PRO A 71 9.39 -1.33 -21.03
C PRO A 71 8.89 -0.75 -19.70
N PHE A 72 9.81 -0.45 -18.77
CA PHE A 72 9.46 0.13 -17.49
C PHE A 72 8.89 1.54 -17.69
N ARG A 73 7.60 1.70 -17.44
CA ARG A 73 6.90 2.99 -17.50
C ARG A 73 5.94 3.09 -16.34
N LEU A 74 5.80 4.29 -15.77
CA LEU A 74 4.89 4.55 -14.67
C LEU A 74 4.30 5.94 -14.82
N LYS A 75 2.99 6.06 -14.63
CA LYS A 75 2.30 7.33 -14.47
C LYS A 75 1.55 7.29 -13.14
N ALA A 76 1.88 8.22 -12.25
CA ALA A 76 1.13 8.43 -11.02
C ALA A 76 0.51 9.83 -11.02
N GLU A 77 -0.72 9.93 -10.54
CA GLU A 77 -1.42 11.18 -10.32
C GLU A 77 -1.88 11.21 -8.86
N VAL A 78 -1.62 12.33 -8.20
CA VAL A 78 -2.07 12.59 -6.84
C VAL A 78 -2.99 13.80 -6.88
N ILE A 79 -4.23 13.58 -6.44
CA ILE A 79 -5.31 14.55 -6.54
C ILE A 79 -5.85 14.76 -5.14
N HIS A 80 -6.00 16.00 -4.70
CA HIS A 80 -6.63 16.28 -3.42
C HIS A 80 -8.10 15.82 -3.47
N THR A 81 -8.66 15.42 -2.33
CA THR A 81 -10.06 14.93 -2.22
C THR A 81 -11.16 15.84 -2.80
N TRP A 82 -10.92 17.15 -2.94
CA TRP A 82 -11.82 18.12 -3.61
C TRP A 82 -11.60 18.25 -5.14
N GLY A 83 -10.76 17.40 -5.74
CA GLY A 83 -10.55 17.33 -7.19
C GLY A 83 -9.35 18.11 -7.74
N PHE A 84 -8.67 18.93 -6.92
CA PHE A 84 -7.50 19.69 -7.37
C PHE A 84 -6.27 18.77 -7.58
N PRO A 85 -5.64 18.75 -8.77
CA PRO A 85 -4.42 17.99 -9.01
C PRO A 85 -3.23 18.54 -8.19
N LEU A 86 -2.54 17.68 -7.47
CA LEU A 86 -1.40 18.08 -6.62
C LEU A 86 -0.06 17.76 -7.27
N VAL A 87 0.11 16.50 -7.72
CA VAL A 87 1.38 16.00 -8.26
C VAL A 87 1.13 15.02 -9.39
N ASN A 88 1.88 15.15 -10.48
CA ASN A 88 2.00 14.11 -11.50
C ASN A 88 3.43 13.58 -11.53
N ILE A 89 3.58 12.26 -11.56
CA ILE A 89 4.87 11.59 -11.66
C ILE A 89 4.84 10.75 -12.94
N LEU A 90 5.82 10.97 -13.80
CA LEU A 90 6.02 10.19 -15.02
C LEU A 90 7.40 9.55 -14.97
N VAL A 91 7.43 8.24 -15.18
CA VAL A 91 8.65 7.46 -15.37
C VAL A 91 8.61 6.81 -16.75
N ASN A 92 9.68 6.98 -17.51
CA ASN A 92 9.86 6.36 -18.81
C ASN A 92 11.29 5.81 -18.90
N GLY A 93 11.44 4.50 -18.69
CA GLY A 93 12.74 3.88 -18.47
C GLY A 93 13.39 4.45 -17.20
N GLU A 94 14.61 4.95 -17.34
CA GLU A 94 15.34 5.60 -16.26
C GLU A 94 14.90 7.04 -16.02
N HIS A 95 14.23 7.68 -16.98
CA HIS A 95 13.87 9.10 -16.88
C HIS A 95 12.65 9.30 -16.00
N VAL A 96 12.75 10.29 -15.09
CA VAL A 96 11.65 10.71 -14.21
C VAL A 96 11.35 12.17 -14.44
N THR A 97 10.06 12.48 -14.54
CA THR A 97 9.54 13.84 -14.48
C THR A 97 8.52 13.92 -13.36
N ILE A 98 8.65 14.91 -12.49
CA ILE A 98 7.69 15.20 -11.43
C ILE A 98 7.17 16.62 -11.65
N ASP A 99 5.87 16.72 -11.89
CA ASP A 99 5.15 17.98 -11.92
C ASP A 99 4.47 18.20 -10.57
N ASP A 100 5.04 19.10 -9.76
CA ASP A 100 4.41 19.61 -8.56
C ASP A 100 3.47 20.75 -8.97
N LEU A 101 2.21 20.40 -9.20
CA LEU A 101 1.17 21.32 -9.66
C LEU A 101 0.73 22.28 -8.55
N TYR A 102 0.89 21.87 -7.29
CA TYR A 102 0.57 22.71 -6.13
C TYR A 102 1.54 23.89 -6.00
N HIS A 103 2.85 23.64 -6.17
CA HIS A 103 3.88 24.69 -6.10
C HIS A 103 4.31 25.23 -7.47
N LYS A 104 3.73 24.73 -8.57
CA LYS A 104 4.08 25.07 -9.95
C LYS A 104 5.56 24.84 -10.27
N ARG A 105 6.09 23.70 -9.83
CA ARG A 105 7.49 23.30 -10.06
C ARG A 105 7.56 22.03 -10.88
N ARG A 106 8.61 21.93 -11.69
CA ARG A 106 8.92 20.74 -12.48
C ARG A 106 10.31 20.24 -12.12
N TYR A 107 10.42 18.95 -11.88
CA TYR A 107 11.67 18.28 -11.57
C TYR A 107 11.93 17.21 -12.61
N HIS A 108 13.20 17.08 -13.00
CA HIS A 108 13.68 16.01 -13.86
C HIS A 108 14.79 15.25 -13.15
N GLY A 109 14.81 13.94 -13.33
CA GLY A 109 15.82 13.08 -12.75
C GLY A 109 15.98 11.80 -13.55
N GLN A 110 16.96 11.01 -13.11
CA GLN A 110 17.16 9.65 -13.56
C GLN A 110 17.10 8.72 -12.36
N LEU A 111 16.45 7.57 -12.51
CA LEU A 111 16.48 6.52 -11.51
C LEU A 111 17.74 5.70 -11.74
N GLY A 112 18.51 5.48 -10.67
CA GLY A 112 19.66 4.56 -10.68
C GLY A 112 19.24 3.08 -10.69
N ILE A 113 18.13 2.73 -11.36
CA ILE A 113 17.73 1.34 -11.54
C ILE A 113 18.55 0.79 -12.70
N HIS A 114 19.65 0.13 -12.36
CA HIS A 114 20.22 -0.86 -13.26
C HIS A 114 19.23 -2.03 -13.30
N GLY A 115 18.53 -2.15 -14.43
CA GLY A 115 17.60 -3.25 -14.69
C GLY A 115 18.28 -4.61 -14.68
#